data_AF-A0A933F3F7-F1
#
_entry.id   AF-A0A933F3F7-F1
#
_cell.length_a   1.000
_cell.length_b   1.000
_cell.length_c   1.000
_cell.angle_alpha   90.00
_cell.angle_beta   90.00
_cell.angle_gamma   90.00
#
_symmetry.space_group_name_H-M   'P 1'
#
loop_
_entity.id
_entity.type
_entity.pdbx_description
1 polymer ?
#
loop_
_entity_poly.entity_id
_entity_poly.type
_entity_poly.pdbx_seq_one_letter_code
_entity_poly.pdbx_strand_id
1 'polypeptide(L)'
;MGIPSMAQSREDVVAAISSVFPSAESERVLTLLDTYGVHPYERERERVQLAIISLSEGDEEKLRYFLSVAKRDYRDVLFWSEYAADAKIDTPEKKRQMRELFEMLGLQPPSSLQD
;
A
#
# COMPACT_ATOMS: atom_id res chain seq x y z
N MET A 1 19.65 12.55 4.62
CA MET A 1 19.48 11.39 5.53
C MET A 1 18.96 10.26 4.68
N GLY A 2 19.77 9.22 4.44
CA GLY A 2 19.33 8.03 3.72
C GLY A 2 18.41 7.23 4.63
N ILE A 3 17.22 6.89 4.15
CA ILE A 3 16.36 5.94 4.86
C ILE A 3 17.11 4.60 4.85
N PRO A 4 17.47 4.05 6.02
CA PRO A 4 18.15 2.78 6.07
C PRO A 4 17.21 1.71 5.52
N SER A 5 17.74 0.88 4.62
CA SER A 5 17.12 -0.40 4.23
C SER A 5 17.04 -1.28 5.48
N MET A 6 15.95 -1.14 6.22
CA MET A 6 15.64 -1.95 7.39
C MET A 6 14.62 -2.98 6.96
N ALA A 7 14.92 -4.26 7.22
CA ALA A 7 13.93 -5.31 7.18
C ALA A 7 12.74 -4.84 8.02
N GLN A 8 11.61 -4.61 7.37
CA GLN A 8 10.44 -4.04 8.04
C GLN A 8 9.97 -5.01 9.11
N SER A 9 9.78 -4.48 10.31
CA SER A 9 9.40 -5.23 11.49
C SER A 9 7.92 -5.00 11.81
N ARG A 10 7.36 -5.88 12.64
CA ARG A 10 5.99 -5.71 13.14
C ARG A 10 5.81 -4.42 13.94
N GLU A 11 6.87 -3.92 14.58
CA GLU A 11 6.85 -2.65 15.29
C GLU A 11 6.66 -1.47 14.32
N ASP A 12 7.28 -1.52 13.14
CA ASP A 12 7.09 -0.52 12.09
C ASP A 12 5.65 -0.48 11.58
N VAL A 13 5.01 -1.66 11.45
CA VAL A 13 3.60 -1.78 11.08
C VAL A 13 2.71 -1.11 12.13
N VAL A 14 2.93 -1.41 13.42
CA VAL A 14 2.14 -0.82 14.52
C VAL A 14 2.33 0.70 14.60
N ALA A 15 3.56 1.18 14.41
CA ALA A 15 3.88 2.60 14.37
C ALA A 15 3.19 3.30 13.18
N ALA A 16 3.21 2.69 12.00
CA ALA A 16 2.55 3.21 10.80
C ALA A 16 1.03 3.27 10.97
N ILE A 17 0.40 2.23 11.53
CA ILE A 17 -1.04 2.22 11.83
C ILE A 17 -1.37 3.37 12.78
N SER A 18 -0.60 3.53 13.86
CA SER A 18 -0.84 4.58 14.86
C SER A 18 -0.63 6.00 14.31
N SER A 19 0.17 6.14 13.25
CA SER A 19 0.39 7.42 12.57
C SER A 19 -0.67 7.76 11.53
N VAL A 20 -1.34 6.75 10.96
CA VAL A 20 -2.24 6.91 9.80
C VAL A 20 -3.72 6.78 10.21
N PHE A 21 -4.01 5.93 11.20
CA PHE A 21 -5.36 5.68 11.70
C PHE A 21 -5.55 6.26 13.11
N PRO A 22 -6.75 6.75 13.43
CA PRO A 22 -7.11 7.10 14.80
C PRO A 22 -7.03 5.89 15.74
N SER A 23 -6.64 6.09 17.00
CA SER A 23 -6.47 4.99 17.98
C SER A 23 -7.68 4.05 18.13
N ALA A 24 -8.90 4.53 17.86
CA ALA A 24 -10.13 3.73 17.91
C ALA A 24 -10.21 2.68 16.77
N GLU A 25 -9.53 2.92 15.65
CA GLU A 25 -9.54 2.06 14.46
C GLU A 25 -8.26 1.22 14.34
N SER A 26 -7.18 1.62 15.01
CA SER A 26 -5.87 0.95 14.95
C SER A 26 -5.92 -0.54 15.28
N GLU A 27 -6.68 -0.95 16.30
CA GLU A 27 -6.79 -2.36 16.71
C GLU A 27 -7.54 -3.20 15.67
N ARG A 28 -8.58 -2.61 15.07
CA ARG A 28 -9.38 -3.24 14.00
C ARG A 28 -8.55 -3.38 12.72
N VAL A 29 -7.82 -2.34 12.34
CA VAL A 29 -6.91 -2.34 11.20
C VAL A 29 -5.78 -3.35 11.38
N LEU A 30 -5.20 -3.43 12.58
CA LEU A 30 -4.16 -4.41 12.90
C LEU A 30 -4.69 -5.84 12.72
N THR A 31 -5.91 -6.11 13.22
CA THR A 31 -6.56 -7.42 13.07
C THR A 31 -6.79 -7.77 11.60
N LEU A 32 -7.20 -6.81 10.77
CA LEU A 32 -7.37 -7.01 9.32
C LEU A 32 -6.04 -7.32 8.63
N LEU A 33 -4.99 -6.53 8.91
CA LEU A 33 -3.66 -6.73 8.32
C LEU A 33 -3.03 -8.06 8.74
N ASP A 34 -3.33 -8.54 9.94
CA ASP A 34 -2.87 -9.85 10.44
C ASP A 34 -3.47 -11.04 9.68
N THR A 35 -4.51 -10.83 8.88
CA THR A 35 -5.03 -11.87 7.98
C THR A 35 -4.12 -12.12 6.78
N TYR A 36 -3.15 -11.24 6.49
CA TYR A 36 -2.16 -11.40 5.43
C TYR A 36 -0.85 -11.98 5.98
N GLY A 37 -0.27 -12.94 5.26
CA GLY A 37 0.92 -13.70 5.69
C GLY A 37 0.57 -14.98 6.44
N VAL A 38 -0.67 -15.45 6.31
CA VAL A 38 -1.14 -16.72 6.88
C VAL A 38 -0.86 -17.87 5.91
N HIS A 39 -0.94 -17.60 4.61
CA HIS A 39 -0.68 -18.61 3.59
C HIS A 39 0.78 -18.59 3.11
N PRO A 40 1.36 -19.74 2.70
CA PRO A 40 2.77 -19.83 2.28
C PRO A 40 3.13 -18.96 1.07
N TYR A 41 2.14 -18.61 0.24
CA TYR A 41 2.30 -17.75 -0.94
C TYR A 41 2.18 -16.25 -0.61
N GLU A 42 1.70 -15.89 0.57
CA GLU A 42 1.62 -14.52 1.07
C GLU A 42 2.99 -14.12 1.67
N ARG A 43 3.94 -13.78 0.80
CA ARG A 43 5.31 -13.41 1.20
C ARG A 43 5.40 -11.92 1.55
N GLU A 44 6.53 -11.55 2.12
CA GLU A 44 6.88 -10.15 2.44
C GLU A 44 5.81 -9.47 3.31
N ARG A 45 5.32 -10.20 4.33
CA ARG A 45 4.19 -9.81 5.19
C ARG A 45 4.28 -8.37 5.64
N GLU A 46 5.36 -7.98 6.29
CA GLU A 46 5.54 -6.66 6.88
C GLU A 46 5.60 -5.58 5.79
N ARG A 47 6.25 -5.86 4.65
CA ARG A 47 6.36 -4.94 3.51
C ARG A 47 5.02 -4.68 2.85
N VAL A 48 4.25 -5.73 2.66
CA VAL A 48 2.91 -5.66 2.08
C VAL A 48 1.96 -4.97 3.05
N GLN A 49 2.03 -5.26 4.35
CA GLN A 49 1.21 -4.57 5.35
C GLN A 49 1.48 -3.06 5.36
N LEU A 50 2.75 -2.63 5.32
CA LEU A 50 3.12 -1.21 5.23
C LEU A 50 2.68 -0.58 3.90
N ALA A 51 2.80 -1.30 2.79
CA ALA A 51 2.32 -0.87 1.48
C ALA A 51 0.81 -0.61 1.50
N ILE A 52 0.03 -1.53 2.07
CA ILE A 52 -1.41 -1.40 2.25
C ILE A 52 -1.75 -0.17 3.10
N ILE A 53 -1.07 0.02 4.25
CA ILE A 53 -1.28 1.19 5.11
C ILE A 53 -0.99 2.48 4.34
N SER A 54 0.14 2.54 3.63
CA SER A 54 0.52 3.72 2.85
C SER A 54 -0.49 4.05 1.74
N LEU A 55 -1.01 3.03 1.05
CA LEU A 55 -2.00 3.19 -0.03
C LEU A 55 -3.41 3.48 0.51
N SER A 56 -3.73 3.04 1.73
CA SER A 56 -5.02 3.27 2.36
C SER A 56 -5.23 4.72 2.79
N GLU A 57 -4.17 5.48 3.05
CA GLU A 57 -4.23 6.90 3.47
C GLU A 57 -5.14 7.15 4.70
N GLY A 58 -5.32 6.15 5.57
CA GLY A 58 -6.20 6.24 6.75
C GLY A 58 -7.65 5.85 6.48
N ASP A 59 -7.97 5.32 5.30
CA ASP A 59 -9.30 4.84 4.93
C ASP A 59 -9.38 3.30 5.05
N GLU A 60 -10.29 2.82 5.91
CA GLU A 60 -10.49 1.39 6.16
C GLU A 60 -11.05 0.63 4.94
N GLU A 61 -11.86 1.27 4.09
CA GLU A 61 -12.36 0.66 2.86
C GLU A 61 -11.25 0.47 1.84
N LYS A 62 -10.39 1.48 1.65
CA LYS A 62 -9.20 1.34 0.81
C LYS A 62 -8.27 0.26 1.36
N LEU A 63 -8.08 0.20 2.67
CA LEU A 63 -7.28 -0.85 3.32
C LEU A 63 -7.80 -2.25 2.98
N ARG A 64 -9.12 -2.48 3.09
CA ARG A 64 -9.75 -3.74 2.69
C ARG A 64 -9.56 -4.05 1.21
N TYR A 65 -9.70 -3.04 0.35
CA TYR A 65 -9.46 -3.20 -1.08
C TYR A 65 -8.03 -3.66 -1.37
N PHE A 66 -7.01 -2.96 -0.87
CA PHE A 66 -5.61 -3.33 -1.10
C PHE A 66 -5.23 -4.65 -0.43
N LEU A 67 -5.83 -4.98 0.72
CA LEU A 67 -5.68 -6.29 1.35
C LEU A 67 -6.21 -7.41 0.44
N SER A 68 -7.36 -7.21 -0.21
CA SER A 68 -7.90 -8.19 -1.15
C SER A 68 -7.03 -8.36 -2.41
N VAL A 69 -6.45 -7.25 -2.90
CA VAL A 69 -5.49 -7.28 -4.00
C VAL A 69 -4.23 -8.03 -3.58
N ALA A 70 -3.68 -7.74 -2.40
CA ALA A 70 -2.47 -8.38 -1.90
C ALA A 70 -2.61 -9.90 -1.77
N LYS A 71 -3.78 -10.36 -1.31
CA LYS A 71 -4.11 -11.80 -1.23
C LYS A 71 -4.15 -12.49 -2.60
N ARG A 72 -4.42 -11.74 -3.68
CA ARG A 72 -4.43 -12.25 -5.05
C ARG A 72 -3.05 -12.16 -5.69
N ASP A 73 -2.43 -10.98 -5.63
CA ASP A 73 -1.04 -10.72 -6.02
C ASP A 73 -0.48 -9.56 -5.19
N TYR A 74 0.43 -9.88 -4.28
CA TYR A 74 1.04 -8.89 -3.41
C TYR A 74 2.01 -7.95 -4.14
N ARG A 75 2.50 -8.35 -5.32
CA ARG A 75 3.45 -7.55 -6.10
C ARG A 75 2.80 -6.29 -6.66
N ASP A 76 1.51 -6.35 -7.00
CA ASP A 76 0.75 -5.18 -7.45
C ASP A 76 0.69 -4.11 -6.36
N VAL A 77 0.45 -4.54 -5.11
CA VAL A 77 0.35 -3.63 -3.97
C VAL A 77 1.71 -3.03 -3.62
N LEU A 78 2.77 -3.84 -3.63
CA LEU A 78 4.13 -3.34 -3.44
C LEU A 78 4.50 -2.31 -4.52
N PHE A 79 4.25 -2.65 -5.78
CA PHE A 79 4.48 -1.77 -6.91
C PHE A 79 3.70 -0.45 -6.74
N TRP A 80 2.40 -0.48 -6.48
CA TRP A 80 1.64 0.75 -6.27
C TRP A 80 2.14 1.56 -5.07
N SER A 81 2.58 0.94 -3.99
CA SER A 81 3.08 1.68 -2.82
C SER A 81 4.40 2.39 -3.07
N GLU A 82 5.34 1.75 -3.78
CA GLU A 82 6.61 2.36 -4.17
C GLU A 82 6.36 3.53 -5.12
N TYR A 83 5.44 3.36 -6.06
CA TYR A 83 5.10 4.39 -7.03
C TYR A 83 4.21 5.51 -6.44
N ALA A 84 3.37 5.23 -5.44
CA ALA A 84 2.59 6.23 -4.71
C ALA A 84 3.48 7.10 -3.81
N ALA A 85 4.50 6.51 -3.19
CA ALA A 85 5.54 7.27 -2.50
C ALA A 85 6.26 8.23 -3.47
N ASP A 86 6.49 7.77 -4.71
CA ASP A 86 7.02 8.60 -5.80
C ASP A 86 6.02 9.67 -6.28
N ALA A 87 4.72 9.38 -6.27
CA ALA A 87 3.65 10.27 -6.73
C ALA A 87 3.28 11.38 -5.72
N LYS A 88 3.65 11.24 -4.45
CA LYS A 88 3.57 12.36 -3.47
C LYS A 88 4.44 13.56 -3.86
N ILE A 89 5.32 13.41 -4.85
CA ILE A 89 5.94 14.51 -5.58
C ILE A 89 4.95 14.95 -6.66
N ASP A 90 4.04 15.84 -6.28
CA ASP A 90 2.88 16.27 -7.07
C ASP A 90 3.30 17.12 -8.29
N THR A 91 3.56 16.46 -9.42
CA THR A 91 3.75 17.13 -10.72
C THR A 91 2.80 16.56 -11.77
N PRO A 92 2.18 17.42 -12.62
CA PRO A 92 1.23 16.99 -13.65
C PRO A 92 1.83 16.08 -14.72
N GLU A 93 3.14 16.12 -14.94
CA GLU A 93 3.85 15.18 -15.84
C GLU A 93 3.80 13.74 -15.32
N LYS A 94 3.92 13.55 -14.01
CA LYS A 94 3.92 12.22 -13.40
C LYS A 94 2.54 11.57 -13.52
N LYS A 95 1.43 12.33 -13.41
CA LYS A 95 0.07 11.84 -13.70
C LYS A 95 -0.08 11.28 -15.12
N ARG A 96 0.61 11.88 -16.10
CA ARG A 96 0.58 11.43 -17.49
C ARG A 96 1.40 10.15 -17.68
N GLN A 97 2.61 10.08 -17.10
CA GLN A 97 3.40 8.85 -17.06
C GLN A 97 2.68 7.71 -16.33
N MET A 98 1.93 8.02 -15.26
CA MET A 98 1.14 7.04 -14.54
C MET A 98 0.07 6.42 -15.44
N ARG A 99 -0.67 7.23 -16.23
CA ARG A 99 -1.64 6.70 -17.20
C ARG A 99 -1.00 5.77 -18.23
N GLU A 100 0.10 6.20 -18.84
CA GLU A 100 0.80 5.42 -19.88
C GLU A 100 1.34 4.08 -19.34
N LEU A 101 1.82 4.06 -18.08
CA LEU A 101 2.33 2.85 -17.46
C LEU A 101 1.23 1.83 -17.14
N PHE A 102 0.07 2.29 -16.68
CA PHE A 102 -1.10 1.44 -16.47
C PHE A 102 -1.57 0.81 -17.80
N GLU A 103 -1.63 1.60 -18.88
CA GLU A 103 -1.96 1.10 -20.22
C GLU A 103 -0.94 0.08 -20.74
N MET A 104 0.36 0.32 -20.54
CA MET A 104 1.42 -0.59 -20.98
C MET A 104 1.41 -1.94 -20.25
N LEU A 105 0.99 -1.96 -18.98
CA LEU A 105 0.89 -3.17 -18.16
C LEU A 105 -0.46 -3.90 -18.34
N GLY A 106 -1.37 -3.38 -19.18
CA GLY A 106 -2.70 -3.95 -19.38
C GLY A 106 -3.62 -3.83 -18.16
N LEU A 107 -3.28 -2.94 -17.23
CA LEU A 107 -4.02 -2.69 -15.99
C LEU A 107 -4.89 -1.45 -16.18
N GLN A 108 -6.13 -1.48 -15.70
CA GLN A 108 -7.00 -0.30 -15.76
C GLN A 108 -6.48 0.76 -14.78
N PRO A 109 -6.20 2.00 -15.23
CA PRO A 109 -5.75 3.06 -14.34
C PRO A 109 -6.85 3.40 -13.32
N PRO A 110 -6.50 3.65 -12.05
CA PRO A 110 -7.47 4.02 -11.02
C PRO A 110 -8.15 5.35 -11.36
N SER A 111 -9.44 5.48 -11.00
CA SER A 111 -10.31 6.63 -11.33
C SER A 111 -9.75 7.99 -10.91
N SER A 112 -8.83 8.00 -9.94
CA SER A 112 -8.08 9.18 -9.47
C SER A 112 -7.13 9.80 -10.51
N LEU A 113 -6.94 9.15 -11.67
CA LEU A 113 -6.02 9.57 -12.74
C LEU A 113 -6.73 9.93 -14.06
N GLN A 114 -8.06 10.02 -14.08
CA GLN A 114 -8.85 10.17 -15.32
C GLN A 114 -9.05 11.61 -15.84
N ASP A 115 -8.46 12.64 -15.23
CA ASP A 115 -8.54 14.04 -15.74
C ASP A 115 -7.58 14.33 -16.90
#